data_AF-A0A5B8UW38-F1
#
_entry.id   AF-A0A5B8UW38-F1
#
_cell.length_a   1.000
_cell.length_b   1.000
_cell.length_c   1.000
_cell.angle_alpha   90.00
_cell.angle_beta   90.00
_cell.angle_gamma   90.00
#
_symmetry.space_group_name_H-M   'P 1'
#
loop_
_entity.id
_entity.type
_entity.pdbx_description
1 polymer ?
#
loop_
_entity_poly.entity_id
_entity_poly.type
_entity_poly.pdbx_seq_one_letter_code
_entity_poly.pdbx_strand_id
1 'polypeptide(L)'
;MDKNFFVYLQQLELMGFFSGYAIIYSIILFLADTRPLQGKFTKRLVALLPFSYALVGILFLGFLFKKLYPDYSIEHIKQAIQRPWLITWALLAILFWIPAVSKKKALSLVHSLVFFFFLVSDLFVQLSSSSVNSDIIKNDMKVYAASIVLNIAALFFLALVYPLFSRSNKRASA
;
A
#
# COMPACT_ATOMS: atom_id res chain seq x y z
N MET A 1 20.20 -21.24 0.15
CA MET A 1 19.59 -20.06 -0.47
C MET A 1 20.24 -18.83 0.12
N ASP A 2 20.67 -17.90 -0.72
CA ASP A 2 21.50 -16.78 -0.27
C ASP A 2 20.65 -15.71 0.44
N LYS A 3 21.20 -15.11 1.49
CA LYS A 3 20.57 -14.04 2.28
C LYS A 3 20.04 -12.90 1.40
N ASN A 4 20.71 -12.61 0.28
CA ASN A 4 20.34 -11.58 -0.68
C ASN A 4 19.00 -11.87 -1.38
N PHE A 5 18.70 -13.14 -1.65
CA PHE A 5 17.45 -13.55 -2.31
C PHE A 5 16.23 -13.29 -1.42
N PHE A 6 16.30 -13.68 -0.13
CA PHE A 6 15.21 -13.45 0.81
C PHE A 6 14.98 -11.96 1.09
N VAL A 7 16.06 -11.17 1.11
CA VAL A 7 15.98 -9.72 1.23
C VAL A 7 15.26 -9.10 0.04
N TYR A 8 15.58 -9.54 -1.18
CA TYR A 8 14.91 -9.10 -2.40
C TYR A 8 13.43 -9.51 -2.41
N LEU A 9 13.09 -10.75 -2.04
CA LEU A 9 11.70 -11.20 -1.92
C LEU A 9 10.91 -10.35 -0.93
N GLN A 10 11.47 -10.04 0.24
CA GLN A 10 10.78 -9.20 1.22
C GLN A 10 10.58 -7.76 0.71
N GLN A 11 11.52 -7.23 -0.08
CA GLN A 11 11.37 -5.94 -0.74
C GLN A 11 10.25 -5.99 -1.78
N LEU A 12 10.17 -7.04 -2.59
CA LEU A 12 9.06 -7.25 -3.53
C LEU A 12 7.72 -7.37 -2.84
N GLU A 13 7.64 -8.05 -1.70
CA GLU A 13 6.42 -8.12 -0.88
C GLU A 13 5.97 -6.70 -0.51
N LEU A 14 6.86 -5.90 0.05
CA LEU A 14 6.55 -4.51 0.43
C LEU A 14 6.13 -3.64 -0.76
N MET A 15 6.82 -3.75 -1.89
CA MET A 15 6.45 -3.04 -3.12
C MET A 15 5.07 -3.51 -3.61
N GLY A 16 4.83 -4.81 -3.64
CA GLY A 16 3.57 -5.43 -4.05
C GLY A 16 2.37 -4.96 -3.24
N PHE A 17 2.55 -4.56 -1.98
CA PHE A 17 1.48 -3.97 -1.19
C PHE A 17 1.39 -2.44 -1.34
N PHE A 18 2.50 -1.71 -1.21
CA PHE A 18 2.43 -0.27 -0.90
C PHE A 18 2.85 0.67 -2.04
N SER A 19 3.64 0.23 -3.02
CA SER A 19 4.22 1.16 -4.01
C SER A 19 3.19 1.70 -5.02
N GLY A 20 2.10 0.97 -5.28
CA GLY A 20 1.02 1.40 -6.16
C GLY A 20 0.22 2.59 -5.62
N TYR A 21 0.18 2.77 -4.30
CA TYR A 21 -0.64 3.80 -3.66
C TYR A 21 -0.31 5.22 -4.13
N ALA A 22 0.98 5.54 -4.34
CA ALA A 22 1.40 6.89 -4.75
C ALA A 22 0.79 7.32 -6.10
N ILE A 23 0.69 6.38 -7.06
CA ILE A 23 0.02 6.63 -8.34
C ILE A 23 -1.49 6.77 -8.14
N ILE A 24 -2.12 5.87 -7.38
CA ILE A 24 -3.57 5.95 -7.13
C ILE A 24 -3.94 7.27 -6.46
N TYR A 25 -3.16 7.69 -5.46
CA TYR A 25 -3.33 8.97 -4.79
C TYR A 25 -3.26 10.14 -5.79
N SER A 26 -2.21 10.15 -6.62
CA SER A 26 -1.98 11.21 -7.61
C SER A 26 -3.10 11.29 -8.66
N ILE A 27 -3.55 10.15 -9.18
CA ILE A 27 -4.66 10.09 -10.16
C ILE A 27 -5.95 10.63 -9.53
N ILE A 28 -6.29 10.18 -8.31
CA ILE A 28 -7.53 10.59 -7.65
C ILE A 28 -7.50 12.09 -7.31
N LEU A 29 -6.34 12.62 -6.91
CA LEU A 29 -6.17 14.04 -6.65
C LEU A 29 -6.30 14.86 -7.95
N PHE A 30 -5.63 14.44 -9.02
CA PHE A 30 -5.72 15.08 -10.33
C PHE A 30 -7.16 15.10 -10.87
N LEU A 31 -7.88 13.98 -10.75
CA LEU A 31 -9.29 13.89 -11.14
C LEU A 31 -10.21 14.75 -10.27
N ALA A 32 -9.85 14.97 -9.00
CA ALA A 32 -10.61 15.84 -8.10
C ALA A 32 -10.42 17.34 -8.41
N ASP A 33 -9.26 17.71 -8.96
CA ASP A 33 -8.88 19.11 -9.22
C ASP A 33 -9.27 19.59 -10.63
N THR A 34 -9.17 18.71 -11.64
CA THR A 34 -9.35 19.09 -13.06
C THR A 34 -10.79 19.19 -13.55
N ARG A 35 -11.77 18.69 -12.81
CA ARG A 35 -13.18 18.67 -13.27
C ARG A 35 -14.04 19.68 -12.53
N PRO A 36 -14.73 20.62 -13.23
CA PRO A 36 -15.74 21.50 -12.62
C PRO A 36 -16.96 20.71 -12.09
N LEU A 37 -17.10 19.44 -12.47
CA LEU A 37 -17.92 18.44 -11.79
C LEU A 37 -17.31 18.06 -10.42
N GLN A 38 -17.25 19.01 -9.50
CA GLN A 38 -16.94 18.81 -8.08
C GLN A 38 -18.08 18.04 -7.38
N GLY A 39 -18.34 16.83 -7.84
CA GLY A 39 -19.36 15.97 -7.27
C GLY A 39 -19.01 15.61 -5.82
N LYS A 40 -20.06 15.35 -5.01
CA LYS A 40 -19.90 14.75 -3.68
C LYS A 40 -19.12 13.43 -3.73
N PHE A 41 -19.07 12.76 -4.89
CA PHE A 41 -18.35 11.51 -5.11
C PHE A 41 -16.82 11.65 -5.09
N THR A 42 -16.24 12.60 -5.84
CA THR A 42 -14.78 12.78 -5.88
C THR A 42 -14.23 13.21 -4.52
N LYS A 43 -14.92 14.14 -3.84
CA LYS A 43 -14.59 14.54 -2.45
C LYS A 43 -14.62 13.35 -1.48
N ARG A 44 -15.54 12.40 -1.67
CA ARG A 44 -15.60 11.15 -0.89
C ARG A 44 -14.42 10.23 -1.22
N LEU A 45 -14.10 10.01 -2.49
CA LEU A 45 -12.93 9.19 -2.86
C LEU A 45 -11.65 9.73 -2.24
N VAL A 46 -11.42 11.04 -2.30
CA VAL A 46 -10.24 11.68 -1.70
C VAL A 46 -10.23 11.51 -0.17
N ALA A 47 -11.41 11.49 0.48
CA ALA A 47 -11.51 11.23 1.91
C ALA A 47 -11.26 9.74 2.27
N LEU A 48 -11.50 8.82 1.33
CA LEU A 48 -11.30 7.38 1.52
C LEU A 48 -9.84 6.94 1.31
N LEU A 49 -9.01 7.73 0.62
CA LEU A 49 -7.61 7.37 0.30
C LEU A 49 -6.78 6.89 1.52
N PRO A 50 -6.72 7.62 2.65
CA PRO A 50 -5.92 7.17 3.80
C PRO A 50 -6.47 5.88 4.41
N PHE A 51 -7.79 5.70 4.36
CA PHE A 51 -8.40 4.45 4.78
C PHE A 51 -8.06 3.33 3.79
N SER A 52 -8.15 3.52 2.47
CA SER A 52 -7.76 2.44 1.55
C SER A 52 -6.32 2.01 1.74
N TYR A 53 -5.43 2.95 2.07
CA TYR A 53 -4.04 2.66 2.41
C TYR A 53 -3.88 1.84 3.69
N ALA A 54 -4.60 2.20 4.76
CA ALA A 54 -4.59 1.41 5.98
C ALA A 54 -5.20 0.01 5.79
N LEU A 55 -6.20 -0.15 4.91
CA LEU A 55 -6.75 -1.45 4.58
C LEU A 55 -5.69 -2.34 3.94
N VAL A 56 -4.89 -1.79 3.02
CA VAL A 56 -3.72 -2.48 2.46
C VAL A 56 -2.72 -2.86 3.55
N GLY A 57 -2.48 -1.99 4.55
CA GLY A 57 -1.67 -2.30 5.73
C GLY A 57 -2.22 -3.48 6.55
N ILE A 58 -3.54 -3.57 6.73
CA ILE A 58 -4.19 -4.70 7.41
C ILE A 58 -4.04 -5.99 6.58
N LEU A 59 -4.22 -5.92 5.26
CA LEU A 59 -4.01 -7.07 4.37
C LEU A 59 -2.56 -7.55 4.42
N PHE A 60 -1.61 -6.62 4.48
CA PHE A 60 -0.19 -6.94 4.64
C PHE A 60 0.09 -7.63 5.98
N LEU A 61 -0.50 -7.14 7.08
CA LEU A 61 -0.40 -7.81 8.38
C LEU A 61 -0.98 -9.24 8.33
N GLY A 62 -2.12 -9.43 7.68
CA GLY A 62 -2.71 -10.75 7.45
C GLY A 62 -1.79 -11.67 6.64
N PHE A 63 -1.13 -11.13 5.62
CA PHE A 63 -0.11 -11.85 4.85
C PHE A 63 1.10 -12.26 5.72
N LEU A 64 1.58 -11.38 6.61
CA LEU A 64 2.65 -11.73 7.55
C LEU A 64 2.24 -12.86 8.50
N PHE A 65 1.03 -12.82 9.05
CA PHE A 65 0.55 -13.90 9.92
C PHE A 65 0.43 -15.23 9.19
N LYS A 66 0.03 -15.22 7.91
CA LYS A 66 0.01 -16.41 7.07
C LYS A 66 1.42 -16.97 6.85
N LYS A 67 2.42 -16.10 6.65
CA LYS A 67 3.82 -16.48 6.41
C LYS A 67 4.48 -17.11 7.65
N LEU A 68 4.07 -16.68 8.84
CA LEU A 68 4.56 -17.20 10.12
C LEU A 68 3.82 -18.46 10.57
N TYR A 69 2.69 -18.83 9.96
CA TYR A 69 1.97 -20.03 10.34
C TYR A 69 2.71 -21.30 9.84
N PRO A 70 2.80 -22.38 10.64
CA PRO A 70 2.24 -22.54 11.99
C PRO A 70 3.18 -22.12 13.13
N ASP A 71 4.45 -21.85 12.85
CA ASP A 71 5.48 -21.60 13.87
C ASP A 71 5.69 -20.10 14.15
N TYR A 72 5.08 -19.63 15.24
CA TYR A 72 5.20 -18.25 15.70
C TYR A 72 6.39 -18.02 16.65
N SER A 73 7.39 -18.91 16.68
CA SER A 73 8.58 -18.74 17.50
C SER A 73 9.38 -17.50 17.12
N ILE A 74 10.09 -16.92 18.11
CA ILE A 74 10.91 -15.72 17.90
C ILE A 74 12.04 -16.01 16.91
N GLU A 75 12.58 -17.23 16.94
CA GLU A 75 13.60 -17.74 16.04
C GLU A 75 13.08 -17.75 14.61
N HIS A 76 11.87 -18.29 14.38
CA HIS A 76 11.25 -18.31 13.06
C HIS A 76 10.97 -16.89 12.56
N ILE A 77 10.46 -16.00 13.42
CA ILE A 77 10.21 -14.59 13.07
C ILE A 77 11.51 -13.89 12.64
N LYS A 78 12.60 -14.06 13.40
CA LYS A 78 13.91 -13.47 13.06
C LYS A 78 14.47 -13.99 11.73
N GLN A 79 14.16 -15.23 11.37
CA GLN A 79 14.57 -15.82 10.10
C GLN A 79 13.68 -15.37 8.94
N ALA A 80 12.36 -15.25 9.16
CA ALA A 80 11.39 -14.85 8.15
C ALA A 80 11.46 -13.35 7.83
N ILE A 81 11.78 -12.51 8.82
CA ILE A 81 11.84 -11.05 8.70
C ILE A 81 13.29 -10.59 8.63
N GLN A 82 13.78 -10.37 7.40
CA GLN A 82 15.16 -9.91 7.16
C GLN A 82 15.35 -8.41 7.38
N ARG A 83 14.30 -7.59 7.14
CA ARG A 83 14.30 -6.13 7.28
C ARG A 83 13.21 -5.66 8.25
N PRO A 84 13.40 -5.84 9.57
CA PRO A 84 12.36 -5.52 10.57
C PRO A 84 11.94 -4.05 10.54
N TRP A 85 12.86 -3.12 10.30
CA TRP A 85 12.54 -1.69 10.18
C TRP A 85 11.53 -1.40 9.07
N LEU A 86 11.68 -2.02 7.89
CA LEU A 86 10.75 -1.80 6.78
C LEU A 86 9.39 -2.44 7.03
N ILE A 87 9.34 -3.58 7.71
CA ILE A 87 8.09 -4.19 8.15
C ILE A 87 7.39 -3.29 9.15
N THR A 88 8.11 -2.78 10.16
CA THR A 88 7.55 -1.84 11.13
C THR A 88 7.02 -0.59 10.42
N TRP A 89 7.78 -0.03 9.48
CA TRP A 89 7.32 1.11 8.67
C TRP A 89 6.05 0.76 7.90
N ALA A 90 5.99 -0.39 7.21
CA ALA A 90 4.78 -0.84 6.52
C ALA A 90 3.56 -0.96 7.44
N LEU A 91 3.74 -1.49 8.65
CA LEU A 91 2.66 -1.65 9.63
C LEU A 91 2.15 -0.31 10.19
N LEU A 92 2.95 0.76 10.15
CA LEU A 92 2.48 2.11 10.49
C LEU A 92 1.37 2.59 9.54
N ALA A 93 1.21 1.99 8.35
CA ALA A 93 0.07 2.28 7.48
C ALA A 93 -1.28 2.01 8.18
N ILE A 94 -1.35 1.06 9.12
CA ILE A 94 -2.59 0.76 9.87
C ILE A 94 -3.04 1.97 10.71
N LEU A 95 -2.13 2.85 11.12
CA LEU A 95 -2.47 4.04 11.89
C LEU A 95 -3.37 5.01 11.12
N PHE A 96 -3.43 4.93 9.79
CA PHE A 96 -4.38 5.72 8.99
C PHE A 96 -5.86 5.28 9.16
N TRP A 97 -6.14 4.21 9.91
CA TRP A 97 -7.50 3.94 10.41
C TRP A 97 -7.94 4.94 11.48
N ILE A 98 -6.99 5.52 12.20
CA ILE A 98 -7.27 6.51 13.26
C ILE A 98 -7.69 7.83 12.60
N PRO A 99 -8.88 8.37 12.89
CA PRO A 99 -9.38 9.59 12.26
C PRO A 99 -8.47 10.80 12.39
N ALA A 100 -7.73 10.92 13.50
CA ALA A 100 -6.78 12.03 13.71
C ALA A 100 -5.62 12.01 12.71
N VAL A 101 -5.16 10.82 12.32
CA VAL A 101 -4.08 10.62 11.34
C VAL A 101 -4.63 10.75 9.92
N SER A 102 -5.79 10.13 9.63
CA SER A 102 -6.39 10.11 8.30
C SER A 102 -6.82 11.48 7.77
N LYS A 103 -7.12 12.44 8.66
CA LYS A 103 -7.36 13.84 8.28
C LYS A 103 -6.19 14.46 7.52
N LYS A 104 -4.95 14.03 7.83
CA LYS A 104 -3.72 14.50 7.17
C LYS A 104 -3.42 13.64 5.95
N LYS A 105 -4.23 13.75 4.89
CA LYS A 105 -4.16 12.89 3.69
C LYS A 105 -2.77 12.79 3.08
N ALA A 106 -2.04 13.91 3.02
CA ALA A 106 -0.67 13.96 2.50
C ALA A 106 0.31 13.04 3.27
N LEU A 107 0.08 12.76 4.57
CA LEU A 107 0.91 11.84 5.32
C LEU A 107 0.85 10.41 4.77
N SER A 108 -0.32 9.97 4.29
CA SER A 108 -0.44 8.64 3.68
C SER A 108 0.37 8.53 2.39
N LEU A 109 0.41 9.61 1.61
CA LEU A 109 1.27 9.70 0.42
C LEU A 109 2.75 9.66 0.84
N VAL A 110 3.18 10.54 1.75
CA VAL A 110 4.58 10.60 2.23
C VAL A 110 5.03 9.24 2.77
N HIS A 111 4.18 8.57 3.53
CA HIS A 111 4.46 7.23 4.04
C HIS A 111 4.68 6.21 2.90
N SER A 112 3.81 6.22 1.90
CA SER A 112 3.90 5.33 0.74
C SER A 112 5.09 5.64 -0.18
N LEU A 113 5.56 6.90 -0.21
CA LEU A 113 6.65 7.32 -1.09
C LEU A 113 7.95 6.59 -0.77
N VAL A 114 8.16 6.13 0.46
CA VAL A 114 9.31 5.27 0.82
C VAL A 114 9.34 4.00 -0.05
N PHE A 115 8.19 3.36 -0.24
CA PHE A 115 8.08 2.14 -1.04
C PHE A 115 8.09 2.42 -2.54
N PHE A 116 7.49 3.54 -2.95
CA PHE A 116 7.55 3.99 -4.34
C PHE A 116 9.00 4.35 -4.75
N PHE A 117 9.77 4.97 -3.86
CA PHE A 117 11.16 5.29 -4.11
C PHE A 117 12.02 4.03 -4.29
N PHE A 118 11.79 2.98 -3.50
CA PHE A 118 12.48 1.70 -3.72
C PHE A 118 12.23 1.14 -5.12
N LEU A 119 10.98 1.18 -5.60
CA LEU A 119 10.66 0.77 -6.98
C LEU A 119 11.43 1.60 -8.01
N VAL A 120 11.39 2.92 -7.89
CA VAL A 120 12.06 3.82 -8.85
C VAL A 120 13.57 3.63 -8.82
N SER A 121 14.16 3.50 -7.63
CA SER A 121 15.59 3.26 -7.46
C SER A 121 16.02 1.93 -8.07
N ASP A 122 15.24 0.86 -7.87
CA ASP A 122 15.54 -0.47 -8.40
C ASP A 122 15.50 -0.47 -9.93
N LEU A 123 14.44 0.11 -10.51
CA LEU A 123 14.32 0.29 -11.96
C LEU A 123 15.46 1.15 -12.52
N PHE A 124 15.85 2.22 -11.83
CA PHE A 124 16.95 3.08 -12.28
C PHE A 124 18.29 2.34 -12.30
N VAL A 125 18.59 1.57 -11.26
CA VAL A 125 19.83 0.76 -11.20
C VAL A 125 19.82 -0.32 -12.28
N GLN A 126 18.71 -1.02 -12.48
CA GLN A 126 18.62 -2.07 -13.48
C GLN A 126 18.73 -1.52 -14.91
N LEU A 127 18.13 -0.36 -15.20
CA LEU A 127 18.21 0.29 -16.52
C LEU A 127 19.57 0.95 -16.80
N SER A 128 20.31 1.36 -15.77
CA SER A 128 21.64 1.98 -15.91
C SER A 128 22.79 0.99 -15.86
N SER A 129 22.54 -0.26 -15.43
CA SER A 129 23.54 -1.32 -15.41
C SER A 129 23.86 -1.83 -16.83
N SER A 130 25.13 -2.12 -17.09
CA SER A 130 25.62 -2.58 -18.40
C SER A 130 25.09 -3.95 -18.83
N SER A 131 24.53 -4.71 -17.89
CA SER A 131 23.93 -6.04 -18.10
C SER A 131 22.50 -6.04 -17.58
N VAL A 132 21.60 -5.39 -18.34
CA VAL A 132 20.17 -5.37 -18.04
C VAL A 132 19.63 -6.80 -17.99
N ASN A 133 19.22 -7.25 -16.80
CA ASN A 133 18.49 -8.50 -16.66
C ASN A 133 16.99 -8.24 -16.87
N SER A 134 16.53 -8.42 -18.10
CA SER A 134 15.15 -8.15 -18.52
C SER A 134 14.10 -8.95 -17.74
N ASP A 135 14.46 -10.13 -17.22
CA ASP A 135 13.55 -10.95 -16.41
C ASP A 135 13.25 -10.33 -15.05
N ILE A 136 14.24 -9.68 -14.43
CA ILE A 136 14.08 -8.98 -13.15
C ILE A 136 13.15 -7.77 -13.33
N ILE A 137 13.41 -6.93 -14.33
CA ILE A 137 12.56 -5.77 -14.64
C ILE A 137 11.11 -6.23 -14.88
N LYS A 138 10.93 -7.29 -15.68
CA LYS A 138 9.60 -7.82 -15.98
C LYS A 138 8.89 -8.32 -14.73
N ASN A 139 9.60 -8.92 -13.79
CA ASN A 139 9.03 -9.37 -12.52
C ASN A 139 8.65 -8.19 -11.62
N ASP A 140 9.52 -7.19 -11.48
CA ASP A 140 9.26 -5.99 -10.69
C ASP A 140 8.05 -5.22 -11.21
N MET A 141 7.94 -5.10 -12.54
CA MET A 141 6.78 -4.47 -13.18
C MET A 141 5.47 -5.24 -12.97
N LYS A 142 5.51 -6.57 -12.93
CA LYS A 142 4.33 -7.39 -12.58
C LYS A 142 3.92 -7.18 -11.13
N VAL A 143 4.89 -7.18 -10.21
CA VAL A 143 4.65 -6.90 -8.78
C VAL A 143 4.06 -5.50 -8.61
N TYR A 144 4.57 -4.54 -9.37
CA TYR A 144 4.06 -3.18 -9.37
C TYR A 144 2.63 -3.08 -9.90
N ALA A 145 2.32 -3.72 -11.03
CA ALA A 145 0.98 -3.78 -11.56
C ALA A 145 -0.01 -4.42 -10.56
N ALA A 146 0.41 -5.49 -9.87
CA ALA A 146 -0.37 -6.11 -8.81
C ALA A 146 -0.62 -5.14 -7.64
N SER A 147 0.38 -4.33 -7.27
CA SER A 147 0.27 -3.28 -6.24
C SER A 147 -0.77 -2.22 -6.61
N ILE A 148 -0.77 -1.76 -7.86
CA ILE A 148 -1.78 -0.82 -8.38
C ILE A 148 -3.18 -1.44 -8.28
N VAL A 149 -3.35 -2.67 -8.78
CA VAL A 149 -4.63 -3.38 -8.74
C VAL A 149 -5.13 -3.57 -7.31
N LEU A 150 -4.26 -3.98 -6.39
CA LEU A 150 -4.59 -4.14 -4.97
C LEU A 150 -5.07 -2.83 -4.34
N ASN A 151 -4.37 -1.72 -4.59
CA ASN A 151 -4.73 -0.41 -4.04
C ASN A 151 -6.05 0.13 -4.63
N ILE A 152 -6.31 -0.10 -5.92
CA ILE A 152 -7.61 0.21 -6.55
C ILE A 152 -8.71 -0.63 -5.92
N ALA A 153 -8.49 -1.93 -5.78
CA ALA A 153 -9.47 -2.85 -5.19
C ALA A 153 -9.79 -2.46 -3.74
N ALA A 154 -8.79 -2.09 -2.94
CA ALA A 154 -8.98 -1.62 -1.57
C ALA A 154 -9.81 -0.32 -1.53
N LEU A 155 -9.52 0.64 -2.40
CA LEU A 155 -10.29 1.89 -2.49
C LEU A 155 -11.73 1.63 -2.94
N PHE A 156 -11.91 0.78 -3.95
CA PHE A 156 -13.23 0.41 -4.47
C PHE A 156 -14.06 -0.31 -3.40
N PHE A 157 -13.47 -1.26 -2.68
CA PHE A 157 -14.11 -1.96 -1.57
C PHE A 157 -14.62 -0.98 -0.51
N LEU A 158 -13.77 -0.03 -0.07
CA LEU A 158 -14.20 0.97 0.90
C LEU A 158 -15.29 1.91 0.34
N ALA A 159 -15.20 2.28 -0.95
CA ALA A 159 -16.24 3.08 -1.59
C ALA A 159 -17.60 2.37 -1.64
N LEU A 160 -17.62 1.05 -1.83
CA LEU A 160 -18.84 0.23 -1.80
C LEU A 160 -19.42 0.07 -0.39
N VAL A 161 -18.55 -0.08 0.61
CA VAL A 161 -18.95 -0.39 1.98
C VAL A 161 -19.32 0.88 2.77
N TYR A 162 -18.71 2.03 2.46
CA TYR A 162 -18.94 3.30 3.15
C TYR A 162 -20.43 3.72 3.29
N PRO A 163 -21.28 3.62 2.25
CA PRO A 163 -22.70 3.95 2.35
C PRO A 163 -23.47 3.15 3.41
N LEU A 164 -23.07 1.90 3.67
CA LEU A 164 -23.73 1.03 4.65
C LEU A 164 -23.57 1.59 6.07
N PHE A 165 -22.35 2.05 6.40
CA PHE A 165 -22.05 2.63 7.70
C PHE A 165 -22.55 4.07 7.85
N SER A 166 -22.59 4.85 6.77
CA SER A 166 -23.09 6.24 6.82
C SER A 166 -24.59 6.35 7.09
N ARG A 167 -25.39 5.34 6.70
CA ARG A 167 -26.85 5.33 6.94
C ARG A 167 -27.23 5.00 8.38
N SER A 168 -26.44 4.17 9.07
CA SER A 168 -26.70 3.77 10.46
C SER A 168 -26.66 4.98 11.42
N ASN A 169 -25.69 5.86 11.24
CA ASN A 169 -25.49 7.00 12.14
C ASN A 169 -26.61 8.06 12.07
N LYS A 170 -27.31 8.17 10.93
CA LYS A 170 -28.45 9.10 10.79
C LYS A 170 -29.74 8.59 11.43
N ARG A 171 -29.87 7.28 11.67
CA ARG A 171 -31.04 6.71 12.38
C ARG A 171 -30.87 6.70 13.89
N ALA A 172 -29.65 6.77 14.40
CA ALA A 172 -29.37 6.84 15.84
C ALA A 172 -29.42 8.27 16.42
N SER A 173 -29.58 9.29 15.56
CA SER A 173 -29.61 10.71 15.92
C SER A 173 -30.93 11.41 15.54
N ALA A 174 -31.93 10.63 15.15
CA ALA A 174 -33.32 11.04 14.92
C ALA A 174 -34.20 10.31 15.94
#